data_AF-D6E765-F1
#
_entry.id   AF-D6E765-F1
#
_cell.length_a   1.000
_cell.length_b   1.000
_cell.length_c   1.000
_cell.angle_alpha   90.00
_cell.angle_beta   90.00
_cell.angle_gamma   90.00
#
_symmetry.space_group_name_H-M   'P 1'
#
loop_
_entity.id
_entity.type
_entity.pdbx_description
1 polymer ?
#
loop_
_entity_poly.entity_id
_entity_poly.type
_entity_poly.pdbx_seq_one_letter_code
_entity_poly.pdbx_strand_id
1 'polypeptide(L)'
;MGAPVEAATAFANLYQRWFDDARGLAEANRRQARRAVGARVADVLTLWDEHARSWLPGAPTILRLESGDLAAFVMREPCIALHSGRIATDAPVAGLRWESFRPCSYVIGRTVADLVLVTGRGGLLEDVEVVLDDGGRLFLGNRDAWPLAHAV
;
A
#
# COMPACT_ATOMS: atom_id res chain seq x y z
N MET A 1 -12.11 5.11 15.57
CA MET A 1 -10.94 4.47 14.93
C MET A 1 -10.62 3.21 15.71
N GLY A 2 -10.47 2.07 15.03
CA GLY A 2 -10.09 0.79 15.67
C GLY A 2 -8.62 0.78 16.06
N ALA A 3 -8.23 -0.19 16.89
CA ALA A 3 -6.83 -0.41 17.25
C ALA A 3 -5.98 -0.74 16.00
N PRO A 4 -4.69 -0.37 15.97
CA PRO A 4 -3.78 -0.81 14.91
C PRO A 4 -3.75 -2.33 14.77
N VAL A 5 -3.67 -2.82 13.54
CA VAL A 5 -3.59 -4.24 13.22
C VAL A 5 -2.17 -4.58 12.79
N GLU A 6 -1.64 -5.71 13.27
CA GLU A 6 -0.36 -6.23 12.81
C GLU A 6 -0.37 -6.49 11.30
N ALA A 7 0.69 -6.08 10.60
CA ALA A 7 0.78 -6.24 9.15
C ALA A 7 0.65 -7.71 8.71
N ALA A 8 1.21 -8.64 9.48
CA ALA A 8 1.09 -10.08 9.23
C ALA A 8 -0.36 -10.58 9.37
N THR A 9 -1.10 -10.06 10.36
CA THR A 9 -2.52 -10.38 10.56
C THR A 9 -3.38 -9.78 9.44
N ALA A 10 -3.11 -8.53 9.05
CA ALA A 10 -3.77 -7.90 7.91
C ALA A 10 -3.54 -8.70 6.63
N PHE A 11 -2.30 -9.12 6.39
CA PHE A 11 -1.93 -9.97 5.26
C PHE A 11 -2.67 -11.31 5.27
N ALA A 12 -2.63 -12.06 6.39
CA ALA A 12 -3.27 -13.37 6.48
C ALA A 12 -4.78 -13.29 6.20
N ASN A 13 -5.45 -12.28 6.76
CA ASN A 13 -6.87 -12.04 6.54
C ASN A 13 -7.18 -11.69 5.08
N LEU A 14 -6.35 -10.85 4.45
CA LEU A 14 -6.49 -10.50 3.04
C LEU A 14 -6.23 -11.70 2.14
N TYR A 15 -5.20 -12.49 2.43
CA TYR A 15 -4.82 -13.66 1.65
C TYR A 15 -5.92 -14.72 1.66
N GLN A 16 -6.50 -15.01 2.83
CA GLN A 16 -7.64 -15.91 2.95
C GLN A 16 -8.83 -15.42 2.13
N ARG A 17 -9.22 -14.15 2.28
CA ARG A 17 -10.32 -13.56 1.51
C ARG A 17 -10.05 -13.53 0.01
N TRP A 18 -8.81 -13.30 -0.39
CA TRP A 18 -8.39 -13.29 -1.79
C TRP A 18 -8.49 -14.69 -2.38
N PHE A 19 -8.09 -15.72 -1.62
CA PHE A 19 -8.24 -17.11 -2.04
C PHE A 19 -9.72 -17.52 -2.20
N ASP A 20 -10.58 -17.07 -1.29
CA ASP A 20 -12.02 -17.37 -1.31
C ASP A 20 -12.78 -16.62 -2.42
N ASP A 21 -12.60 -15.29 -2.51
CA ASP A 21 -13.25 -14.42 -3.51
C ASP A 21 -12.39 -13.21 -3.86
N ALA A 22 -11.41 -13.43 -4.73
CA ALA A 22 -10.50 -12.39 -5.21
C ALA A 22 -11.23 -11.21 -5.90
N ARG A 23 -12.33 -11.47 -6.61
CA ARG A 23 -13.06 -10.44 -7.36
C ARG A 23 -13.89 -9.56 -6.44
N GLY A 24 -14.65 -10.16 -5.54
CA GLY A 24 -15.40 -9.41 -4.53
C GLY A 24 -14.46 -8.62 -3.61
N LEU A 25 -13.28 -9.16 -3.29
CA LEU A 25 -12.23 -8.42 -2.58
C LEU A 25 -11.73 -7.22 -3.38
N ALA A 26 -11.43 -7.37 -4.68
CA ALA A 26 -10.99 -6.26 -5.53
C ALA A 26 -12.06 -5.15 -5.61
N GLU A 27 -13.34 -5.50 -5.73
CA GLU A 27 -14.44 -4.52 -5.69
C GLU A 27 -14.60 -3.83 -4.33
N ALA A 28 -14.44 -4.57 -3.23
CA ALA A 28 -14.44 -4.00 -1.90
C ALA A 28 -13.28 -3.02 -1.71
N ASN A 29 -12.08 -3.38 -2.19
CA ASN A 29 -10.88 -2.54 -2.16
C ASN A 29 -11.09 -1.25 -2.96
N ARG A 30 -11.71 -1.32 -4.15
CA ARG A 30 -12.08 -0.11 -4.93
C ARG A 30 -12.96 0.86 -4.12
N ARG A 31 -13.96 0.34 -3.40
CA ARG A 31 -14.86 1.17 -2.58
C ARG A 31 -14.15 1.74 -1.35
N GLN A 32 -13.30 0.94 -0.70
CA GLN A 32 -12.61 1.34 0.53
C GLN A 32 -11.47 2.34 0.26
N ALA A 33 -10.68 2.14 -0.80
CA ALA A 33 -9.57 3.01 -1.17
C ALA A 33 -10.02 4.46 -1.35
N ARG A 34 -11.22 4.70 -1.92
CA ARG A 34 -11.79 6.05 -2.08
C ARG A 34 -11.87 6.88 -0.79
N ARG A 35 -11.86 6.25 0.39
CA ARG A 35 -11.85 6.96 1.68
C ARG A 35 -10.53 7.70 1.94
N ALA A 36 -9.46 7.35 1.24
CA ALA A 36 -8.18 8.04 1.31
C ALA A 36 -8.15 9.34 0.49
N VAL A 37 -9.10 9.57 -0.44
CA VAL A 37 -9.19 10.82 -1.19
C VAL A 37 -9.47 11.99 -0.24
N GLY A 38 -8.70 13.06 -0.39
CA GLY A 38 -8.70 14.24 0.48
C GLY A 38 -7.85 14.09 1.74
N ALA A 39 -7.27 12.91 2.01
CA ALA A 39 -6.38 12.72 3.15
C ALA A 39 -4.96 13.21 2.84
N ARG A 40 -4.28 13.71 3.87
CA ARG A 40 -2.89 14.14 3.77
C ARG A 40 -1.96 12.97 4.02
N VAL A 41 -0.93 12.85 3.18
CA VAL A 41 0.11 11.84 3.29
C VAL A 41 1.06 12.21 4.42
N ALA A 42 1.15 11.34 5.42
CA ALA A 42 2.05 11.48 6.55
C ALA A 42 3.36 10.70 6.33
N ASP A 43 3.31 9.54 5.67
CA ASP A 43 4.52 8.80 5.27
C ASP A 43 4.21 7.77 4.17
N VAL A 44 5.26 7.19 3.57
CA VAL A 44 5.19 6.00 2.72
C VAL A 44 6.16 4.99 3.29
N LEU A 45 5.68 3.85 3.78
CA LEU A 45 6.50 2.84 4.45
C LEU A 45 6.58 1.56 3.63
N THR A 46 7.74 0.92 3.67
CA THR A 46 7.91 -0.47 3.22
C THR A 46 8.96 -1.18 4.09
N LEU A 47 9.18 -2.47 3.86
CA LEU A 47 10.11 -3.27 4.66
C LEU A 47 11.54 -3.14 4.15
N TRP A 48 12.43 -2.76 5.05
CA TRP A 48 13.88 -2.76 4.87
C TRP A 48 14.47 -3.99 5.53
N ASP A 49 15.29 -4.74 4.79
CA ASP A 49 16.09 -5.84 5.30
C ASP A 49 17.41 -5.29 5.85
N GLU A 50 17.61 -5.41 7.17
CA GLU A 50 18.82 -4.91 7.82
C GLU A 50 20.06 -5.74 7.49
N HIS A 51 19.89 -7.03 7.18
CA HIS A 51 20.98 -7.94 6.85
C HIS A 51 21.46 -7.72 5.41
N ALA A 52 20.54 -7.70 4.45
CA ALA A 52 20.85 -7.46 3.04
C ALA A 52 21.12 -5.98 2.74
N ARG A 53 20.74 -5.07 3.65
CA ARG A 53 20.75 -3.61 3.46
C ARG A 53 20.06 -3.20 2.17
N SER A 54 18.87 -3.74 1.95
CA SER A 54 18.05 -3.49 0.78
C SER A 54 16.58 -3.49 1.14
N TRP A 55 15.77 -2.92 0.27
CA TRP A 55 14.31 -3.04 0.35
C TRP A 55 13.91 -4.48 0.01
N LEU A 56 13.01 -5.06 0.81
CA LEU A 56 12.55 -6.43 0.61
C LEU A 56 11.63 -6.49 -0.64
N PRO A 57 11.97 -7.28 -1.68
CA PRO A 57 11.13 -7.43 -2.85
C PRO A 57 9.76 -8.03 -2.50
N GLY A 58 8.69 -7.54 -3.15
CA GLY A 58 7.33 -7.98 -2.87
C GLY A 58 6.79 -7.58 -1.49
N ALA A 59 7.53 -6.76 -0.73
CA ALA A 59 7.08 -6.26 0.56
C ALA A 59 5.82 -5.39 0.41
N PRO A 60 4.94 -5.40 1.42
CA PRO A 60 3.83 -4.46 1.46
C PRO A 60 4.32 -3.01 1.41
N THR A 61 3.55 -2.17 0.75
CA THR A 61 3.72 -0.71 0.76
C THR A 61 2.57 -0.08 1.52
N ILE A 62 2.87 0.72 2.54
CA ILE A 62 1.88 1.42 3.36
C ILE A 62 1.92 2.90 2.99
N LEU A 63 0.85 3.41 2.41
CA LEU A 63 0.60 4.84 2.37
C LEU A 63 -0.03 5.25 3.70
N ARG A 64 0.78 5.88 4.56
CA ARG A 64 0.33 6.37 5.86
C ARG A 64 -0.30 7.74 5.67
N LEU A 65 -1.58 7.86 6.02
CA LEU A 65 -2.33 9.11 5.95
C LEU A 65 -2.68 9.57 7.36
N GLU A 66 -2.89 10.88 7.54
CA GLU A 66 -3.33 11.43 8.82
C GLU A 66 -4.66 10.80 9.31
N SER A 67 -5.51 10.35 8.38
CA SER A 67 -6.81 9.72 8.66
C SER A 67 -6.77 8.20 8.84
N GLY A 68 -5.64 7.53 8.56
CA GLY A 68 -5.48 6.08 8.60
C GLY A 68 -4.57 5.57 7.49
N ASP A 69 -4.20 4.29 7.52
CA ASP A 69 -3.30 3.75 6.49
C ASP A 69 -4.06 3.11 5.33
N LEU A 70 -3.48 3.20 4.15
CA LEU A 70 -3.83 2.41 2.97
C LEU A 70 -2.61 1.54 2.61
N ALA A 71 -2.69 0.25 2.85
CA ALA A 71 -1.58 -0.68 2.61
C ALA A 71 -1.89 -1.61 1.43
N ALA A 72 -0.95 -1.74 0.51
CA ALA A 72 -0.98 -2.69 -0.59
C ALA A 72 -0.12 -3.90 -0.23
N PHE A 73 -0.73 -5.09 -0.30
CA PHE A 73 -0.07 -6.38 -0.07
C PHE A 73 -0.06 -7.19 -1.35
N VAL A 74 1.11 -7.73 -1.70
CA VAL A 74 1.25 -8.65 -2.84
C VAL A 74 0.60 -10.00 -2.50
N MET A 75 -0.32 -10.48 -3.33
CA MET A 75 -1.01 -11.76 -3.13
C MET A 75 -0.35 -12.86 -3.96
N ARG A 76 -0.54 -12.79 -5.28
CA ARG A 76 0.11 -13.63 -6.29
C ARG A 76 0.42 -12.71 -7.44
N GLU A 77 1.70 -12.47 -7.70
CA GLU A 77 2.12 -11.54 -8.74
C GLU A 77 1.41 -11.81 -10.08
N PRO A 78 0.89 -10.75 -10.74
CA PRO A 78 1.00 -9.32 -10.41
C PRO A 78 -0.09 -8.78 -9.45
N CYS A 79 -0.91 -9.64 -8.86
CA CYS A 79 -2.10 -9.22 -8.10
C CYS A 79 -1.77 -8.77 -6.67
N ILE A 80 -2.47 -7.71 -6.25
CA ILE A 80 -2.41 -7.14 -4.90
C ILE A 80 -3.78 -7.15 -4.21
N ALA A 81 -3.78 -6.97 -2.89
CA ALA A 81 -4.96 -6.62 -2.12
C ALA A 81 -4.67 -5.43 -1.21
N LEU A 82 -5.70 -4.62 -0.93
CA LEU A 82 -5.59 -3.43 -0.11
C LEU A 82 -6.15 -3.69 1.30
N HIS A 83 -5.46 -3.14 2.29
CA HIS A 83 -5.99 -2.93 3.63
C HIS A 83 -6.24 -1.43 3.84
N SER A 84 -7.40 -1.09 4.39
CA SER A 84 -7.70 0.26 4.87
C SER A 84 -7.93 0.22 6.37
N GLY A 85 -7.07 0.89 7.12
CA GLY A 85 -7.01 0.80 8.58
C GLY A 85 -5.58 1.04 9.06
N ARG A 86 -5.39 1.37 10.34
CA ARG A 86 -4.04 1.58 10.89
C ARG A 86 -3.29 0.26 10.99
N ILE A 87 -2.06 0.24 10.49
CA ILE A 87 -1.14 -0.89 10.61
C ILE A 87 -0.11 -0.60 11.70
N ALA A 88 0.09 -1.57 12.59
CA ALA A 88 1.17 -1.53 13.57
C ALA A 88 2.52 -1.67 12.85
N THR A 89 3.46 -0.77 13.17
CA THR A 89 4.78 -0.69 12.50
C THR A 89 5.94 -0.69 13.48
N ASP A 90 5.68 -0.98 14.75
CA ASP A 90 6.64 -1.02 15.85
C ASP A 90 7.36 -2.37 16.00
N ALA A 91 6.73 -3.48 15.58
CA ALA A 91 7.30 -4.83 15.71
C ALA A 91 7.31 -5.63 14.38
N PRO A 92 8.15 -5.27 13.41
CA PRO A 92 8.41 -6.13 12.25
C PRO A 92 9.09 -7.45 12.67
N VAL A 93 9.05 -8.45 11.77
CA VAL A 93 9.74 -9.73 11.96
C VAL A 93 11.25 -9.49 12.11
N ALA A 94 11.93 -10.30 12.94
CA ALA A 94 13.36 -10.14 13.22
C ALA A 94 14.22 -9.99 11.95
N GLY A 95 15.07 -8.95 11.92
CA GLY A 95 15.94 -8.61 10.78
C GLY A 95 15.29 -7.69 9.73
N LEU A 96 13.98 -7.44 9.84
CA LEU A 96 13.25 -6.49 9.01
C LEU A 96 12.88 -5.26 9.84
N ARG A 97 12.77 -4.11 9.19
CA ARG A 97 12.21 -2.90 9.78
C ARG A 97 11.26 -2.17 8.84
N TRP A 98 10.23 -1.54 9.39
CA TRP A 98 9.47 -0.54 8.65
C TRP A 98 10.29 0.73 8.53
N GLU A 99 10.46 1.22 7.30
CA GLU A 99 11.24 2.41 7.03
C GLU A 99 10.50 3.31 6.03
N SER A 100 10.61 4.62 6.23
CA SER A 100 10.13 5.63 5.28
C SER A 100 10.85 5.44 3.96
N PHE A 101 10.08 5.15 2.91
CA PHE A 101 10.58 4.87 1.59
C PHE A 101 11.07 6.16 0.93
N ARG A 102 12.36 6.46 1.13
CA ARG A 102 12.99 7.74 0.76
C ARG A 102 12.79 8.17 -0.69
N PRO A 103 12.76 7.28 -1.70
CA PRO A 103 12.44 7.69 -3.07
C PRO A 103 11.07 8.37 -3.22
N CYS A 104 10.14 8.14 -2.28
CA CYS A 104 8.81 8.76 -2.24
C CYS A 104 8.69 9.89 -1.20
N SER A 105 9.80 10.40 -0.66
CA SER A 105 9.77 11.49 0.33
C SER A 105 9.03 12.75 -0.15
N TYR A 106 9.02 13.01 -1.45
CA TYR A 106 8.25 14.10 -2.08
C TYR A 106 6.74 14.06 -1.76
N VAL A 107 6.20 12.86 -1.59
CA VAL A 107 4.77 12.63 -1.37
C VAL A 107 4.37 13.09 0.03
N ILE A 108 5.30 13.12 0.99
CA ILE A 108 5.02 13.48 2.38
C ILE A 108 4.53 14.93 2.47
N GLY A 109 3.38 15.12 3.12
CA GLY A 109 2.72 16.40 3.28
C GLY A 109 1.79 16.78 2.12
N ARG A 110 1.73 16.01 1.03
CA ARG A 110 0.80 16.19 -0.09
C ARG A 110 -0.59 15.63 0.24
N THR A 111 -1.59 16.10 -0.49
CA THR A 111 -2.98 15.60 -0.36
C THR A 111 -3.29 14.61 -1.47
N VAL A 112 -3.95 13.50 -1.14
CA VAL A 112 -4.46 12.56 -2.14
C VAL A 112 -5.64 13.21 -2.88
N ALA A 113 -5.46 13.54 -4.14
CA ALA A 113 -6.48 14.14 -4.99
C ALA A 113 -7.42 13.08 -5.61
N ASP A 114 -6.87 11.94 -6.03
CA ASP A 114 -7.64 10.84 -6.61
C ASP A 114 -6.89 9.49 -6.47
N LEU A 115 -7.60 8.39 -6.71
CA LEU A 115 -7.07 7.03 -6.70
C LEU A 115 -7.57 6.24 -7.91
N VAL A 116 -6.63 5.84 -8.77
CA VAL A 116 -6.90 5.03 -9.96
C VAL A 116 -6.48 3.58 -9.68
N LEU A 117 -7.46 2.68 -9.61
CA LEU A 117 -7.20 1.25 -9.38
C LEU A 117 -6.94 0.55 -10.71
N VAL A 118 -5.72 0.04 -10.89
CA VAL A 118 -5.28 -0.66 -12.09
C VAL A 118 -5.64 -2.13 -11.97
N THR A 119 -6.42 -2.63 -12.93
CA THR A 119 -6.95 -3.99 -12.86
C THR A 119 -6.59 -4.80 -14.08
N GLY A 120 -6.10 -6.00 -13.83
CA GLY A 120 -5.62 -6.94 -14.84
C GLY A 120 -6.70 -7.70 -15.59
N ARG A 121 -6.24 -8.62 -16.46
CA ARG A 121 -7.11 -9.61 -17.10
C ARG A 121 -7.73 -10.50 -16.03
N GLY A 122 -9.05 -10.41 -15.88
CA GLY A 122 -9.80 -11.13 -14.86
C GLY A 122 -10.45 -10.23 -13.79
N GLY A 123 -10.22 -8.92 -13.83
CA GLY A 123 -10.85 -7.93 -12.95
C GLY A 123 -10.20 -7.81 -11.56
N LEU A 124 -9.08 -8.51 -11.36
CA LEU A 124 -8.28 -8.47 -10.14
C LEU A 124 -7.46 -7.17 -10.09
N LEU A 125 -7.18 -6.73 -8.88
CA LEU A 125 -6.37 -5.53 -8.65
C LEU A 125 -4.88 -5.88 -8.80
N GLU A 126 -4.17 -5.13 -9.63
CA GLU A 126 -2.73 -5.29 -9.86
C GLU A 126 -1.93 -4.12 -9.27
N ASP A 127 -2.50 -2.92 -9.27
CA ASP A 127 -1.84 -1.72 -8.76
C ASP A 127 -2.87 -0.66 -8.33
N VAL A 128 -2.41 0.32 -7.55
CA VAL A 128 -3.16 1.53 -7.23
C VAL A 128 -2.28 2.73 -7.48
N GLU A 129 -2.73 3.58 -8.39
CA GLU A 129 -2.13 4.88 -8.62
C GLU A 129 -2.80 5.93 -7.74
N VAL A 130 -2.00 6.59 -6.92
CA VAL A 130 -2.37 7.70 -6.05
C VAL A 130 -2.00 8.98 -6.77
N VAL A 131 -3.01 9.79 -7.09
CA VAL A 131 -2.84 11.12 -7.69
C VAL A 131 -2.81 12.15 -6.57
N LEU A 132 -1.81 13.03 -6.59
CA LEU A 132 -1.60 14.06 -5.58
C LEU A 132 -2.20 15.40 -6.05
N ASP A 133 -2.35 16.33 -5.12
CA ASP A 133 -2.91 17.67 -5.34
C ASP A 133 -2.15 18.54 -6.36
N ASP A 134 -0.87 18.26 -6.57
CA ASP A 134 -0.01 18.90 -7.57
C ASP A 134 0.04 18.15 -8.92
N GLY A 135 -0.72 17.07 -9.07
CA GLY A 135 -0.72 16.20 -10.24
C GLY A 135 0.36 15.11 -10.23
N GLY A 136 1.23 15.07 -9.21
CA GLY A 136 2.20 14.00 -9.00
C GLY A 136 1.52 12.65 -8.76
N ARG A 137 2.23 11.55 -9.05
CA ARG A 137 1.67 10.18 -9.01
C ARG A 137 2.55 9.27 -8.18
N LEU A 138 1.93 8.41 -7.37
CA LEU A 138 2.57 7.34 -6.60
C LEU A 138 1.87 6.01 -6.87
N PHE A 139 2.62 4.96 -7.14
CA PHE A 139 2.08 3.61 -7.32
C PHE A 139 2.24 2.77 -6.05
N LEU A 140 1.15 2.11 -5.63
CA LEU A 140 1.08 1.22 -4.47
C LEU A 140 0.80 -0.20 -4.98
N GLY A 141 1.81 -0.84 -5.56
CA GLY A 141 1.66 -2.16 -6.15
C GLY A 141 3.00 -2.79 -6.48
N ASN A 142 2.92 -4.02 -7.01
CA ASN A 142 4.11 -4.77 -7.35
C ASN A 142 4.48 -4.56 -8.80
N ARG A 143 5.54 -3.80 -9.04
CA ARG A 143 6.36 -3.92 -10.24
C ARG A 143 7.80 -3.85 -9.79
N ASP A 144 8.64 -4.64 -10.43
CA ASP A 144 10.03 -4.99 -10.12
C ASP A 144 11.03 -3.82 -9.88
N ALA A 145 10.57 -2.59 -9.66
CA ALA A 145 11.34 -1.42 -9.30
C ALA A 145 10.50 -0.44 -8.45
N TRP A 146 10.18 -0.82 -7.21
CA TRP A 146 9.79 0.09 -6.11
C TRP A 146 8.53 0.97 -6.29
N PRO A 147 7.95 1.49 -5.19
CA PRO A 147 7.01 2.61 -5.30
C PRO A 147 7.70 3.79 -6.02
N LEU A 148 7.20 4.19 -7.17
CA LEU A 148 7.76 5.32 -7.92
C LEU A 148 6.88 6.54 -7.74
N ALA A 149 7.46 7.59 -7.17
CA ALA A 149 6.88 8.93 -7.21
C ALA A 149 7.36 9.62 -8.50
N HIS A 150 6.44 10.02 -9.36
CA HIS A 150 6.73 10.85 -10.52
C HIS A 150 6.26 12.28 -10.25
N ALA A 151 7.19 13.23 -10.25
CA ALA A 151 6.89 14.66 -10.30
C ALA A 151 6.61 15.07 -11.76
N VAL A 152 5.61 15.92 -11.96
CA VAL A 152 5.26 16.52 -13.27
C VAL A 152 6.11 17.76 -13.51
#